data_AF-A0A1Y2LRI0-F1
#
_entry.id   AF-A0A1Y2LRI0-F1
#
_cell.length_a   1.000
_cell.length_b   1.000
_cell.length_c   1.000
_cell.angle_alpha   90.00
_cell.angle_beta   90.00
_cell.angle_gamma   90.00
#
_symmetry.space_group_name_H-M   'P 1'
#
loop_
_entity.id
_entity.type
_entity.pdbx_description
1 polymer ?
#
loop_
_entity_poly.entity_id
_entity_poly.type
_entity_poly.pdbx_seq_one_letter_code
_entity_poly.pdbx_strand_id
1 'polypeptide(L)'
;MSHMRLRIDGRTFRDPQNREVTLHGINCAADAKLPATPDLPSHVSEKFFDGDNVSFVNRPFSLEDADTHFTRLRSWGYNTLRYIFTWEAIEHAGPGKYDEEWIDHTISVLRKAKEYGFFIFMDPHQDVWSRFSGGSGAPMWTLYACGLDPQHFAVTEASLVQNTYPEPDKFPKMIWATNYTRLACQVVFTLFFAGRDFAPKAIIDGKNIQDYLTDHYIGAIEHLARRIHDAGDLEYDPIIGWESLNEPNKGLISYQDITVVPKEQQLKKGTTPTAWQAMLTGSGRACEVETWDFGGMGPYKSGTALIDPEGRSAWLSNDYDDTHYGWRRDPGWKLGECLWAQHGVWDPSTDTVLKKDYFAKDPKNGATIDTEYFTNHYWMAHYRAYSKMVKSIFPDSLMFFQPPVLEIPPKIKGTSDDDPNIVFSPHFYDGITLITKKWNRVWNIDVFGVLRGKYLTPAFAIKIGENAIRNCFSHQLRAIREEGTEYMGVHPCVFTEIGIPYDMDDKYAYKTGNYSSQIAALDANHFALEDSQANGFALWTYVTTVGGRLPDVIKQCSQDTELALLGRPMERRRPVDLFERRQSCTGGCLFSVGLPCVARHHLSFFFKSSSISR
;
A
#
# COMPACT_ATOMS: atom_id res chain seq x y z
N MET A 1 2.10 -38.20 -6.79
CA MET A 1 1.26 -37.41 -5.87
C MET A 1 1.84 -36.02 -5.87
N SER A 2 1.03 -34.96 -6.03
CA SER A 2 1.58 -33.62 -6.26
C SER A 2 2.53 -33.23 -5.13
N HIS A 3 3.68 -32.65 -5.51
CA HIS A 3 4.69 -32.13 -4.59
C HIS A 3 4.21 -30.86 -3.85
N MET A 4 2.96 -30.44 -4.06
CA MET A 4 2.40 -29.23 -3.48
C MET A 4 2.08 -29.38 -2.01
N ARG A 5 2.62 -28.47 -1.19
CA ARG A 5 2.33 -28.40 0.24
C ARG A 5 0.94 -27.82 0.54
N LEU A 6 0.35 -27.10 -0.41
CA LEU A 6 -0.97 -26.49 -0.29
C LEU A 6 -1.69 -26.52 -1.65
N ARG A 7 -2.97 -26.89 -1.67
CA ARG A 7 -3.83 -26.80 -2.86
C ARG A 7 -5.18 -26.16 -2.51
N ILE A 8 -5.89 -25.67 -3.51
CA ILE A 8 -7.26 -25.16 -3.36
C ILE A 8 -8.27 -26.32 -3.51
N ASP A 9 -9.27 -26.32 -2.63
CA ASP A 9 -10.46 -27.18 -2.69
C ASP A 9 -11.69 -26.32 -2.38
N GLY A 10 -12.32 -25.84 -3.47
CA GLY A 10 -13.36 -24.81 -3.42
C GLY A 10 -12.85 -23.55 -2.71
N ARG A 11 -13.44 -23.24 -1.56
CA ARG A 11 -13.04 -22.08 -0.74
C ARG A 11 -11.86 -22.35 0.19
N THR A 12 -11.47 -23.60 0.35
CA THR A 12 -10.55 -24.00 1.43
C THR A 12 -9.18 -24.33 0.88
N PHE A 13 -8.15 -24.17 1.72
CA PHE A 13 -6.84 -24.73 1.44
C PHE A 13 -6.72 -26.11 2.07
N ARG A 14 -6.13 -27.05 1.34
CA ARG A 14 -5.87 -28.42 1.79
C ARG A 14 -4.40 -28.76 1.71
N ASP A 15 -3.87 -29.38 2.76
CA ASP A 15 -2.52 -29.95 2.75
C ASP A 15 -2.50 -31.39 2.19
N PRO A 16 -1.34 -32.05 2.05
CA PRO A 16 -1.26 -33.41 1.53
C PRO A 16 -1.99 -34.47 2.38
N GLN A 17 -2.33 -34.16 3.64
CA GLN A 17 -3.12 -35.02 4.52
C GLN A 17 -4.63 -34.67 4.48
N ASN A 18 -5.04 -33.79 3.57
CA ASN A 18 -6.41 -33.31 3.39
C ASN A 18 -6.98 -32.52 4.58
N ARG A 19 -6.10 -32.01 5.46
CA ARG A 19 -6.50 -31.09 6.53
C ARG A 19 -6.80 -29.73 5.93
N GLU A 20 -7.78 -29.05 6.48
CA GLU A 20 -8.03 -27.64 6.16
C GLU A 20 -6.94 -26.78 6.78
N VAL A 21 -6.41 -25.84 6.00
CA VAL A 21 -5.35 -24.92 6.42
C VAL A 21 -5.88 -23.49 6.36
N THR A 22 -5.74 -22.77 7.48
CA THR A 22 -5.92 -21.33 7.52
C THR A 22 -4.55 -20.66 7.53
N LEU A 23 -4.34 -19.68 6.64
CA LEU A 23 -3.09 -18.94 6.57
C LEU A 23 -3.11 -17.80 7.60
N HIS A 24 -2.42 -18.00 8.72
CA HIS A 24 -2.21 -16.95 9.73
C HIS A 24 -0.84 -16.34 9.46
N GLY A 25 -0.83 -15.22 8.77
CA GLY A 25 0.37 -14.63 8.21
C GLY A 25 0.75 -13.28 8.79
N ILE A 26 1.93 -12.85 8.39
CA ILE A 26 2.48 -11.51 8.63
C ILE A 26 3.27 -11.06 7.40
N ASN A 27 3.22 -9.76 7.13
CA ASN A 27 4.02 -9.09 6.11
C ASN A 27 5.48 -9.03 6.55
N CYS A 28 6.38 -9.60 5.75
CA CYS A 28 7.80 -9.77 6.07
C CYS A 28 8.67 -9.31 4.89
N ALA A 29 9.28 -8.13 4.94
CA ALA A 29 9.14 -7.12 5.99
C ALA A 29 9.15 -5.72 5.39
N ALA A 30 8.58 -4.77 6.11
CA ALA A 30 8.51 -3.37 5.70
C ALA A 30 9.88 -2.73 5.40
N ASP A 31 10.94 -3.12 6.12
CA ASP A 31 12.29 -2.62 5.84
C ASP A 31 12.82 -3.05 4.46
N ALA A 32 12.27 -4.10 3.85
CA ALA A 32 12.67 -4.56 2.52
C ALA A 32 12.26 -3.62 1.40
N LYS A 33 11.46 -2.60 1.71
CA LYS A 33 11.06 -1.53 0.79
C LYS A 33 12.16 -0.52 0.52
N LEU A 34 13.21 -0.48 1.35
CA LEU A 34 14.30 0.48 1.26
C LEU A 34 15.66 -0.22 1.18
N PRO A 35 16.65 0.38 0.49
CA PRO A 35 18.01 -0.15 0.44
C PRO A 35 18.60 -0.44 1.83
N ALA A 36 19.44 -1.47 1.91
CA ALA A 36 20.25 -1.73 3.09
C ALA A 36 21.56 -0.93 3.07
N THR A 37 22.15 -0.72 1.89
CA THR A 37 23.41 0.01 1.73
C THR A 37 23.33 0.99 0.55
N PRO A 38 23.60 2.29 0.75
CA PRO A 38 23.64 2.94 2.07
C PRO A 38 22.28 2.80 2.79
N ASP A 39 22.27 2.90 4.12
CA ASP A 39 21.02 2.95 4.87
C ASP A 39 20.31 4.26 4.55
N LEU A 40 19.22 4.17 3.78
CA LEU A 40 18.46 5.31 3.24
C LEU A 40 17.03 5.31 3.79
N PRO A 41 16.85 5.61 5.10
CA PRO A 41 15.52 5.82 5.64
C PRO A 41 14.87 7.07 5.02
N SER A 42 13.57 7.21 5.18
CA SER A 42 12.80 8.22 4.45
C SER A 42 13.10 9.69 4.82
N HIS A 43 13.92 9.94 5.83
CA HIS A 43 14.28 11.28 6.28
C HIS A 43 15.73 11.69 5.93
N VAL A 44 16.53 10.78 5.35
CA VAL A 44 17.93 11.04 4.99
C VAL A 44 18.00 11.52 3.54
N SER A 45 18.53 12.72 3.32
CA SER A 45 18.60 13.34 1.98
C SER A 45 19.87 12.98 1.23
N GLU A 46 20.95 12.71 1.96
CA GLU A 46 22.26 12.40 1.43
C GLU A 46 22.21 11.11 0.60
N LYS A 47 22.71 11.17 -0.64
CA LYS A 47 22.68 10.05 -1.60
C LYS A 47 21.28 9.54 -1.95
N PHE A 48 20.21 10.25 -1.60
CA PHE A 48 18.85 9.82 -1.94
C PHE A 48 18.67 9.58 -3.44
N PHE A 49 19.17 10.50 -4.29
CA PHE A 49 19.15 10.41 -5.76
C PHE A 49 20.26 9.54 -6.38
N ASP A 50 21.10 8.88 -5.57
CA ASP A 50 22.08 7.90 -6.05
C ASP A 50 21.43 6.52 -6.15
N GLY A 51 20.37 6.42 -6.95
CA GLY A 51 19.51 5.24 -7.01
C GLY A 51 20.11 4.03 -7.72
N ASP A 52 21.13 4.23 -8.56
CA ASP A 52 21.74 3.17 -9.34
C ASP A 52 22.81 2.39 -8.56
N ASN A 53 23.27 2.93 -7.43
CA ASN A 53 24.38 2.39 -6.64
C ASN A 53 23.94 1.95 -5.23
N VAL A 54 22.68 1.53 -5.11
CA VAL A 54 22.11 1.00 -3.87
C VAL A 54 22.21 -0.52 -3.83
N SER A 55 22.17 -1.12 -2.64
CA SER A 55 22.06 -2.57 -2.47
C SER A 55 20.96 -2.90 -1.47
N PHE A 56 20.16 -3.90 -1.82
CA PHE A 56 19.12 -4.47 -0.96
C PHE A 56 19.60 -5.75 -0.27
N VAL A 57 20.84 -6.19 -0.48
CA VAL A 57 21.42 -7.36 0.21
C VAL A 57 21.32 -7.16 1.73
N ASN A 58 20.89 -8.19 2.45
CA ASN A 58 20.48 -8.14 3.87
C ASN A 58 19.11 -7.54 4.15
N ARG A 59 18.25 -7.34 3.13
CA ARG A 59 16.81 -7.17 3.31
C ARG A 59 16.08 -8.50 3.06
N PRO A 60 15.05 -8.85 3.87
CA PRO A 60 14.50 -8.08 5.00
C PRO A 60 15.44 -8.03 6.22
N PHE A 61 16.34 -8.99 6.39
CA PHE A 61 17.38 -9.02 7.44
C PHE A 61 18.57 -9.85 6.96
N SER A 62 19.71 -9.77 7.66
CA SER A 62 20.88 -10.59 7.36
C SER A 62 20.59 -12.08 7.50
N LEU A 63 21.34 -12.93 6.78
CA LEU A 63 21.20 -14.39 6.92
C LEU A 63 21.59 -14.87 8.32
N GLU A 64 22.54 -14.18 8.99
CA GLU A 64 22.95 -14.46 10.37
C GLU A 64 21.81 -14.22 11.37
N ASP A 65 21.02 -13.17 11.16
CA ASP A 65 19.91 -12.82 12.05
C ASP A 65 18.62 -13.61 11.75
N ALA A 66 18.57 -14.33 10.63
CA ALA A 66 17.37 -14.99 10.13
C ALA A 66 16.73 -15.96 11.15
N ASP A 67 17.54 -16.78 11.83
CA ASP A 67 17.06 -17.70 12.87
C ASP A 67 16.35 -16.94 14.01
N THR A 68 16.84 -15.76 14.40
CA THR A 68 16.23 -14.93 15.44
C THR A 68 14.87 -14.42 15.00
N HIS A 69 14.76 -13.89 13.78
CA HIS A 69 13.51 -13.35 13.26
C HIS A 69 12.48 -14.46 13.04
N PHE A 70 12.85 -15.58 12.42
CA PHE A 70 11.91 -16.67 12.15
C PHE A 70 11.46 -17.40 13.42
N THR A 71 12.35 -17.61 14.40
CA THR A 71 11.96 -18.14 15.72
C THR A 71 10.90 -17.25 16.37
N ARG A 72 11.08 -15.93 16.31
CA ARG A 72 10.12 -14.97 16.86
C ARG A 72 8.77 -15.06 16.15
N LEU A 73 8.75 -14.99 14.82
CA LEU A 73 7.52 -15.04 14.04
C LEU A 73 6.75 -16.35 14.27
N ARG A 74 7.45 -17.49 14.36
CA ARG A 74 6.83 -18.77 14.73
C ARG A 74 6.28 -18.77 16.16
N SER A 75 7.00 -18.17 17.11
CA SER A 75 6.55 -18.08 18.51
C SER A 75 5.29 -17.23 18.69
N TRP A 76 5.04 -16.28 17.77
CA TRP A 76 3.80 -15.50 17.72
C TRP A 76 2.62 -16.27 17.12
N GLY A 77 2.85 -17.50 16.63
CA GLY A 77 1.81 -18.36 16.08
C GLY A 77 1.60 -18.20 14.57
N TYR A 78 2.39 -17.37 13.89
CA TYR A 78 2.30 -17.23 12.44
C TYR A 78 2.80 -18.49 11.72
N ASN A 79 2.06 -18.91 10.70
CA ASN A 79 2.42 -20.02 9.83
C ASN A 79 2.72 -19.59 8.39
N THR A 80 2.44 -18.33 8.04
CA THR A 80 2.56 -17.81 6.68
C THR A 80 3.37 -16.50 6.66
N LEU A 81 4.15 -16.28 5.62
CA LEU A 81 4.82 -15.01 5.34
C LEU A 81 4.35 -14.48 3.98
N ARG A 82 3.88 -13.23 3.97
CA ARG A 82 3.83 -12.43 2.74
C ARG A 82 5.23 -11.85 2.56
N TYR A 83 6.02 -12.42 1.66
CA TYR A 83 7.42 -12.05 1.48
C TYR A 83 7.53 -10.84 0.55
N ILE A 84 7.81 -9.69 1.15
CA ILE A 84 7.87 -8.39 0.46
C ILE A 84 9.21 -8.27 -0.26
N PHE A 85 9.15 -7.94 -1.55
CA PHE A 85 10.29 -7.45 -2.31
C PHE A 85 9.85 -6.35 -3.27
N THR A 86 10.76 -5.50 -3.70
CA THR A 86 10.47 -4.42 -4.64
C THR A 86 11.11 -4.70 -6.00
N TRP A 87 10.57 -4.09 -7.06
CA TRP A 87 11.20 -4.12 -8.38
C TRP A 87 12.60 -3.47 -8.33
N GLU A 88 12.77 -2.42 -7.54
CA GLU A 88 14.06 -1.77 -7.28
C GLU A 88 15.09 -2.74 -6.71
N ALA A 89 14.70 -3.62 -5.77
CA ALA A 89 15.61 -4.62 -5.22
C ALA A 89 16.19 -5.58 -6.29
N ILE A 90 15.44 -5.83 -7.37
CA ILE A 90 15.88 -6.69 -8.47
C ILE A 90 16.67 -5.93 -9.52
N GLU A 91 16.24 -4.72 -9.90
CA GLU A 91 16.68 -4.05 -11.14
C GLU A 91 17.01 -2.56 -10.94
N HIS A 92 17.64 -2.20 -9.81
CA HIS A 92 17.99 -0.80 -9.48
C HIS A 92 18.99 -0.16 -10.48
N ALA A 93 19.98 -0.91 -10.95
CA ALA A 93 21.09 -0.38 -11.77
C ALA A 93 20.72 -0.02 -13.22
N GLY A 94 19.49 -0.33 -13.65
CA GLY A 94 18.98 -0.04 -14.98
C GLY A 94 18.29 -1.24 -15.64
N PRO A 95 17.62 -1.00 -16.78
CA PRO A 95 16.87 -2.02 -17.51
C PRO A 95 17.76 -3.20 -17.92
N GLY A 96 17.31 -4.41 -17.62
CA GLY A 96 17.97 -5.69 -17.85
C GLY A 96 19.17 -6.00 -16.94
N LYS A 97 19.44 -5.18 -15.93
CA LYS A 97 20.58 -5.37 -15.01
C LYS A 97 20.09 -5.86 -13.65
N TYR A 98 20.04 -7.18 -13.50
CA TYR A 98 19.53 -7.81 -12.28
C TYR A 98 20.59 -7.93 -11.18
N ASP A 99 20.21 -7.68 -9.93
CA ASP A 99 21.05 -7.83 -8.74
C ASP A 99 21.11 -9.30 -8.30
N GLU A 100 22.08 -10.04 -8.85
CA GLU A 100 22.27 -11.46 -8.53
C GLU A 100 22.66 -11.70 -7.07
N GLU A 101 23.36 -10.74 -6.42
CA GLU A 101 23.77 -10.87 -5.03
C GLU A 101 22.54 -10.79 -4.10
N TRP A 102 21.62 -9.88 -4.38
CA TRP A 102 20.35 -9.79 -3.65
C TRP A 102 19.47 -11.03 -3.89
N ILE A 103 19.44 -11.57 -5.11
CA ILE A 103 18.69 -12.80 -5.41
C ILE A 103 19.26 -14.00 -4.63
N ASP A 104 20.59 -14.16 -4.60
CA ASP A 104 21.25 -15.24 -3.85
C ASP A 104 20.99 -15.13 -2.34
N HIS A 105 21.01 -13.90 -1.82
CA HIS A 105 20.63 -13.62 -0.45
C HIS A 105 19.17 -14.02 -0.17
N THR A 106 18.24 -13.60 -1.03
CA THR A 106 16.80 -13.90 -0.91
C THR A 106 16.53 -15.40 -0.91
N ILE A 107 17.14 -16.15 -1.84
CA ILE A 107 17.04 -17.62 -1.89
C ILE A 107 17.53 -18.25 -0.57
N SER A 108 18.64 -17.75 -0.02
CA SER A 108 19.19 -18.25 1.25
C SER A 108 18.27 -17.98 2.43
N VAL A 109 17.65 -16.80 2.49
CA VAL A 109 16.65 -16.45 3.51
C VAL A 109 15.38 -17.30 3.37
N LEU A 110 14.91 -17.55 2.15
CA LEU A 110 13.74 -18.40 1.88
C LEU A 110 14.00 -19.87 2.28
N ARG A 111 15.19 -20.41 2.01
CA ARG A 111 15.62 -21.72 2.52
C ARG A 111 15.60 -21.77 4.03
N LYS A 112 16.10 -20.73 4.68
CA LYS A 112 16.05 -20.63 6.13
C LYS A 112 14.61 -20.59 6.65
N ALA A 113 13.72 -19.82 6.01
CA ALA A 113 12.29 -19.79 6.36
C ALA A 113 11.61 -21.17 6.22
N LYS A 114 12.04 -21.99 5.25
CA LYS A 114 11.57 -23.37 5.06
C LYS A 114 11.82 -24.24 6.30
N GLU A 115 12.98 -24.12 6.94
CA GLU A 115 13.34 -24.88 8.16
C GLU A 115 12.35 -24.62 9.31
N TYR A 116 11.71 -23.45 9.31
CA TYR A 116 10.69 -23.05 10.29
C TYR A 116 9.26 -23.43 9.89
N GLY A 117 9.08 -24.09 8.74
CA GLY A 117 7.80 -24.57 8.27
C GLY A 117 6.82 -23.47 7.90
N PHE A 118 7.30 -22.32 7.42
CA PHE A 118 6.42 -21.28 6.87
C PHE A 118 5.82 -21.69 5.51
N PHE A 119 4.60 -21.25 5.25
CA PHE A 119 4.08 -21.06 3.90
C PHE A 119 4.48 -19.66 3.44
N ILE A 120 4.90 -19.51 2.19
CA ILE A 120 5.36 -18.21 1.68
C ILE A 120 4.65 -17.92 0.37
N PHE A 121 4.12 -16.71 0.24
CA PHE A 121 3.77 -16.18 -1.06
C PHE A 121 4.56 -14.90 -1.33
N MET A 122 5.05 -14.79 -2.56
CA MET A 122 5.94 -13.73 -3.01
C MET A 122 5.13 -12.51 -3.41
N ASP A 123 5.44 -11.35 -2.84
CA ASP A 123 4.71 -10.10 -3.05
C ASP A 123 5.62 -9.05 -3.73
N PRO A 124 5.40 -8.78 -5.04
CA PRO A 124 6.05 -7.67 -5.72
C PRO A 124 5.40 -6.36 -5.27
N HIS A 125 6.02 -5.76 -4.26
CA HIS A 125 5.45 -4.69 -3.48
C HIS A 125 5.78 -3.31 -4.07
N GLN A 126 4.82 -2.41 -3.98
CA GLN A 126 4.99 -1.00 -4.29
C GLN A 126 4.03 -0.16 -3.45
N ASP A 127 4.45 1.06 -3.13
CA ASP A 127 3.58 2.15 -2.67
C ASP A 127 3.87 3.38 -3.49
N VAL A 128 2.84 4.02 -4.03
CA VAL A 128 2.96 5.25 -4.84
C VAL A 128 4.10 5.17 -5.84
N TRP A 129 4.21 4.03 -6.53
CA TRP A 129 5.19 3.68 -7.55
C TRP A 129 6.63 3.48 -7.08
N SER A 130 7.25 4.45 -6.42
CA SER A 130 8.69 4.47 -6.15
C SER A 130 9.03 5.29 -4.91
N ARG A 131 10.18 5.04 -4.28
CA ARG A 131 10.68 5.90 -3.21
C ARG A 131 10.91 7.34 -3.64
N PHE A 132 11.21 7.55 -4.92
CA PHE A 132 11.37 8.88 -5.53
C PHE A 132 10.04 9.61 -5.77
N SER A 133 8.91 8.91 -5.73
CA SER A 133 7.56 9.48 -5.78
C SER A 133 6.83 9.39 -4.45
N GLY A 134 7.57 9.17 -3.36
CA GLY A 134 7.06 9.27 -2.01
C GLY A 134 6.64 7.94 -1.38
N GLY A 135 7.09 6.80 -1.92
CA GLY A 135 6.78 5.48 -1.37
C GLY A 135 7.88 4.44 -1.58
N SER A 136 7.59 3.38 -2.34
CA SER A 136 8.53 2.27 -2.64
C SER A 136 8.10 1.49 -3.88
N GLY A 137 8.96 0.63 -4.43
CA GLY A 137 8.58 -0.31 -5.50
C GLY A 137 9.50 -0.26 -6.71
N ALA A 138 9.22 0.61 -7.66
CA ALA A 138 9.90 0.73 -8.94
C ALA A 138 11.25 1.48 -8.82
N PRO A 139 12.29 1.05 -9.57
CA PRO A 139 13.59 1.71 -9.60
C PRO A 139 13.54 3.09 -10.28
N MET A 140 14.53 3.93 -9.97
CA MET A 140 14.60 5.33 -10.42
C MET A 140 14.53 5.47 -11.94
N TRP A 141 15.17 4.56 -12.68
CA TRP A 141 15.21 4.58 -14.14
C TRP A 141 13.81 4.57 -14.77
N THR A 142 12.80 4.02 -14.10
CA THR A 142 11.42 4.01 -14.61
C THR A 142 10.81 5.42 -14.71
N LEU A 143 11.17 6.31 -13.79
CA LEU A 143 10.75 7.71 -13.82
C LEU A 143 11.41 8.44 -14.99
N TYR A 144 12.72 8.21 -15.17
CA TYR A 144 13.46 8.73 -16.30
C TYR A 144 12.90 8.20 -17.62
N ALA A 145 12.61 6.89 -17.73
CA ALA A 145 11.97 6.30 -18.90
C ALA A 145 10.62 6.97 -19.19
N CYS A 146 9.83 7.33 -18.17
CA CYS A 146 8.58 8.09 -18.33
C CYS A 146 8.76 9.57 -18.73
N GLY A 147 10.00 10.05 -18.88
CA GLY A 147 10.31 11.44 -19.18
C GLY A 147 10.24 12.36 -17.97
N LEU A 148 10.21 11.83 -16.75
CA LEU A 148 10.11 12.59 -15.51
C LEU A 148 11.48 12.78 -14.84
N ASP A 149 11.67 13.93 -14.20
CA ASP A 149 12.84 14.26 -13.40
C ASP A 149 12.51 14.28 -11.90
N PRO A 150 12.85 13.21 -11.14
CA PRO A 150 12.54 13.14 -9.72
C PRO A 150 13.21 14.23 -8.88
N GLN A 151 14.30 14.84 -9.35
CA GLN A 151 14.98 15.93 -8.62
C GLN A 151 14.15 17.22 -8.59
N HIS A 152 13.19 17.38 -9.51
CA HIS A 152 12.29 18.53 -9.57
C HIS A 152 10.91 18.27 -8.96
N PHE A 153 10.64 17.08 -8.40
CA PHE A 153 9.32 16.77 -7.85
C PHE A 153 8.95 17.65 -6.66
N ALA A 154 9.91 17.99 -5.80
CA ALA A 154 9.66 18.81 -4.63
C ALA A 154 9.19 20.23 -4.99
N VAL A 155 9.85 20.88 -5.97
CA VAL A 155 9.49 22.26 -6.35
C VAL A 155 8.23 22.32 -7.21
N THR A 156 8.01 21.31 -8.06
CA THR A 156 6.80 21.25 -8.90
C THR A 156 5.58 20.71 -8.17
N GLU A 157 5.79 20.20 -6.95
CA GLU A 157 4.85 19.36 -6.21
C GLU A 157 4.33 18.14 -7.00
N ALA A 158 5.11 17.65 -7.98
CA ALA A 158 4.78 16.43 -8.72
C ALA A 158 4.74 15.19 -7.80
N SER A 159 5.45 15.24 -6.68
CA SER A 159 5.28 14.37 -5.53
C SER A 159 5.78 15.06 -4.25
N LEU A 160 5.21 14.71 -3.09
CA LEU A 160 5.72 15.07 -1.77
C LEU A 160 6.51 13.91 -1.17
N VAL A 161 7.80 14.15 -1.00
CA VAL A 161 8.80 13.17 -0.55
C VAL A 161 9.47 13.72 0.71
N GLN A 162 9.53 12.92 1.78
CA GLN A 162 10.13 13.36 3.04
C GLN A 162 11.63 13.63 2.89
N ASN A 163 12.36 12.79 2.12
CA ASN A 163 13.80 12.97 1.88
C ASN A 163 14.15 14.34 1.27
N THR A 164 13.22 14.98 0.56
CA THR A 164 13.39 16.29 -0.08
C THR A 164 12.53 17.38 0.56
N TYR A 165 11.81 17.07 1.63
CA TYR A 165 10.93 18.03 2.29
C TYR A 165 11.80 19.03 3.07
N PRO A 166 11.52 20.35 3.02
CA PRO A 166 12.40 21.36 3.63
C PRO A 166 12.67 21.15 5.13
N GLU A 167 11.68 20.61 5.85
CA GLU A 167 11.80 20.24 7.26
C GLU A 167 11.35 18.78 7.46
N PRO A 168 12.20 17.77 7.22
CA PRO A 168 11.81 16.35 7.20
C PRO A 168 11.11 15.87 8.48
N ASP A 169 11.43 16.47 9.63
CA ASP A 169 10.79 16.16 10.92
C ASP A 169 9.33 16.61 10.98
N LYS A 170 8.97 17.65 10.23
CA LYS A 170 7.62 18.22 10.11
C LYS A 170 6.84 17.68 8.91
N PHE A 171 7.35 16.66 8.22
CA PHE A 171 6.62 16.02 7.12
C PHE A 171 5.23 15.57 7.61
N PRO A 172 4.13 16.04 6.99
CA PRO A 172 2.80 15.82 7.54
C PRO A 172 2.40 14.33 7.57
N LYS A 173 1.87 13.87 8.72
CA LYS A 173 1.38 12.49 8.89
C LYS A 173 0.36 12.13 7.79
N MET A 174 0.41 10.91 7.25
CA MET A 174 -0.54 10.40 6.24
C MET A 174 -0.62 11.21 4.92
N ILE A 175 0.28 12.16 4.66
CA ILE A 175 0.22 12.95 3.41
C ILE A 175 0.72 12.17 2.19
N TRP A 176 1.57 11.17 2.40
CA TRP A 176 2.19 10.39 1.32
C TRP A 176 1.18 9.75 0.37
N ALA A 177 0.05 9.24 0.88
CA ALA A 177 -0.96 8.59 0.05
C ALA A 177 -1.67 9.58 -0.90
N THR A 178 -1.53 10.90 -0.68
CA THR A 178 -1.97 11.91 -1.66
C THR A 178 -1.12 11.92 -2.92
N ASN A 179 0.10 11.34 -2.89
CA ASN A 179 0.97 11.23 -4.07
C ASN A 179 0.34 10.41 -5.19
N TYR A 180 -0.54 9.44 -4.90
CA TYR A 180 -1.33 8.73 -5.92
C TYR A 180 -2.12 9.68 -6.84
N THR A 181 -2.43 10.89 -6.35
CA THR A 181 -3.22 11.91 -7.06
C THR A 181 -2.38 13.11 -7.52
N ARG A 182 -1.05 13.00 -7.49
CA ARG A 182 -0.11 13.99 -8.01
C ARG A 182 0.49 13.54 -9.32
N LEU A 183 1.11 14.49 -10.03
CA LEU A 183 1.58 14.30 -11.40
C LEU A 183 2.43 13.03 -11.60
N ALA A 184 3.39 12.76 -10.71
CA ALA A 184 4.30 11.63 -10.88
C ALA A 184 3.52 10.31 -10.96
N CYS A 185 2.71 9.98 -9.95
CA CYS A 185 1.90 8.76 -9.94
C CYS A 185 0.81 8.77 -11.03
N GLN A 186 0.17 9.91 -11.25
CA GLN A 186 -0.81 10.08 -12.33
C GLN A 186 -0.23 9.69 -13.69
N VAL A 187 0.98 10.14 -14.00
CA VAL A 187 1.66 9.82 -15.26
C VAL A 187 2.09 8.36 -15.30
N VAL A 188 2.91 7.91 -14.35
CA VAL A 188 3.56 6.58 -14.43
C VAL A 188 2.56 5.43 -14.46
N PHE A 189 1.51 5.46 -13.63
CA PHE A 189 0.47 4.42 -13.64
C PHE A 189 -0.34 4.44 -14.95
N THR A 190 -0.56 5.62 -15.53
CA THR A 190 -1.25 5.75 -16.83
C THR A 190 -0.40 5.16 -17.94
N LEU A 191 0.91 5.43 -17.94
CA LEU A 191 1.84 4.88 -18.92
C LEU A 191 1.99 3.36 -18.77
N PHE A 192 2.09 2.88 -17.52
CA PHE A 192 2.23 1.45 -17.20
C PHE A 192 1.01 0.62 -17.64
N PHE A 193 -0.21 1.10 -17.40
CA PHE A 193 -1.41 0.33 -17.73
C PHE A 193 -2.01 0.65 -19.10
N ALA A 194 -1.85 1.87 -19.61
CA ALA A 194 -2.57 2.35 -20.78
C ALA A 194 -1.76 3.30 -21.69
N GLY A 195 -0.43 3.20 -21.66
CA GLY A 195 0.47 4.04 -22.49
C GLY A 195 0.18 3.95 -23.99
N ARG A 196 -0.25 2.80 -24.53
CA ARG A 196 -0.63 2.70 -25.95
C ARG A 196 -1.84 3.54 -26.33
N ASP A 197 -2.77 3.66 -25.39
CA ASP A 197 -4.07 4.28 -25.63
C ASP A 197 -3.99 5.80 -25.40
N PHE A 198 -3.32 6.22 -24.32
CA PHE A 198 -3.26 7.63 -23.93
C PHE A 198 -1.94 8.33 -24.27
N ALA A 199 -0.85 7.59 -24.46
CA ALA A 199 0.47 8.13 -24.79
C ALA A 199 1.14 7.44 -26.00
N PRO A 200 0.47 7.34 -27.17
CA PRO A 200 1.01 6.58 -28.32
C PRO A 200 2.34 7.10 -28.88
N LYS A 201 2.76 8.32 -28.54
CA LYS A 201 4.05 8.91 -28.94
C LYS A 201 5.18 8.52 -27.99
N ALA A 202 4.86 8.07 -26.78
CA ALA A 202 5.84 7.66 -25.80
C ALA A 202 6.42 6.29 -26.20
N ILE A 203 7.49 6.32 -26.99
CA ILE A 203 8.16 5.14 -27.55
C ILE A 203 9.64 5.18 -27.17
N ILE A 204 10.13 4.05 -26.64
CA ILE A 204 11.53 3.78 -26.32
C ILE A 204 11.91 2.44 -26.95
N ASP A 205 13.06 2.39 -27.63
CA ASP A 205 13.58 1.20 -28.29
C ASP A 205 12.57 0.56 -29.27
N GLY A 206 11.78 1.40 -29.94
CA GLY A 206 10.74 0.96 -30.87
C GLY A 206 9.52 0.32 -30.20
N LYS A 207 9.44 0.30 -28.87
CA LYS A 207 8.30 -0.17 -28.09
C LYS A 207 7.56 1.00 -27.44
N ASN A 208 6.23 0.92 -27.32
CA ASN A 208 5.50 1.89 -26.51
C ASN A 208 5.93 1.76 -25.04
N ILE A 209 5.95 2.87 -24.31
CA ILE A 209 6.36 2.94 -22.90
C ILE A 209 5.58 1.97 -22.02
N GLN A 210 4.31 1.68 -22.33
CA GLN A 210 3.54 0.65 -21.67
C GLN A 210 4.24 -0.71 -21.73
N ASP A 211 4.50 -1.18 -22.95
CA ASP A 211 5.14 -2.48 -23.19
C ASP A 211 6.55 -2.51 -22.61
N TYR A 212 7.31 -1.42 -22.75
CA TYR A 212 8.64 -1.31 -22.17
C TYR A 212 8.62 -1.52 -20.65
N LEU A 213 7.78 -0.78 -19.91
CA LEU A 213 7.72 -0.91 -18.45
C LEU A 213 7.15 -2.26 -18.01
N THR A 214 6.10 -2.76 -18.68
CA THR A 214 5.51 -4.05 -18.29
C THR A 214 6.42 -5.23 -18.60
N ASP A 215 7.14 -5.20 -19.73
CA ASP A 215 8.11 -6.24 -20.10
C ASP A 215 9.27 -6.28 -19.09
N HIS A 216 9.81 -5.12 -18.69
CA HIS A 216 10.89 -5.07 -17.70
C HIS A 216 10.43 -5.46 -16.30
N TYR A 217 9.26 -4.99 -15.84
CA TYR A 217 8.70 -5.38 -14.54
C TYR A 217 8.46 -6.90 -14.47
N ILE A 218 7.81 -7.47 -15.50
CA ILE A 218 7.56 -8.92 -15.55
C ILE A 218 8.89 -9.68 -15.71
N GLY A 219 9.82 -9.19 -16.53
CA GLY A 219 11.12 -9.81 -16.75
C GLY A 219 12.01 -9.86 -15.50
N ALA A 220 12.01 -8.80 -14.69
CA ALA A 220 12.71 -8.79 -13.41
C ALA A 220 12.16 -9.87 -12.45
N ILE A 221 10.83 -9.97 -12.33
CA ILE A 221 10.19 -10.99 -11.49
C ILE A 221 10.38 -12.38 -12.08
N GLU A 222 10.33 -12.53 -13.41
CA GLU A 222 10.61 -13.77 -14.11
C GLU A 222 12.03 -14.25 -13.80
N HIS A 223 13.02 -13.35 -13.79
CA HIS A 223 14.39 -13.69 -13.46
C HIS A 223 14.51 -14.21 -12.02
N LEU A 224 13.93 -13.52 -11.04
CA LEU A 224 13.86 -14.00 -9.66
C LEU A 224 13.17 -15.38 -9.57
N ALA A 225 12.04 -15.55 -10.24
CA ALA A 225 11.29 -16.80 -10.28
C ALA A 225 12.11 -17.95 -10.88
N ARG A 226 12.85 -17.71 -11.97
CA ARG A 226 13.75 -18.70 -12.59
C ARG A 226 14.89 -19.08 -11.65
N ARG A 227 15.53 -18.10 -11.01
CA ARG A 227 16.59 -18.35 -10.01
C ARG A 227 16.09 -19.19 -8.83
N ILE A 228 14.85 -18.95 -8.38
CA ILE A 228 14.16 -19.75 -7.35
C ILE A 228 13.86 -21.18 -7.86
N HIS A 229 13.42 -21.34 -9.10
CA HIS A 229 13.18 -22.66 -9.70
C HIS A 229 14.49 -23.45 -9.83
N ASP A 230 15.56 -22.83 -10.33
CA ASP A 230 16.88 -23.43 -10.51
C ASP A 230 17.52 -23.86 -9.17
N ALA A 231 17.14 -23.21 -8.07
CA ALA A 231 17.54 -23.61 -6.71
C ALA A 231 17.01 -25.01 -6.34
N GLY A 232 15.89 -25.45 -6.93
CA GLY A 232 15.40 -26.84 -6.90
C GLY A 232 14.71 -27.28 -5.61
N ASP A 233 14.69 -26.45 -4.56
CA ASP A 233 14.24 -26.84 -3.23
C ASP A 233 13.26 -25.87 -2.56
N LEU A 234 12.71 -24.90 -3.30
CA LEU A 234 11.80 -23.87 -2.75
C LEU A 234 10.39 -23.84 -3.38
N GLU A 235 10.24 -24.42 -4.57
CA GLU A 235 8.97 -24.48 -5.30
C GLU A 235 7.95 -25.35 -4.57
N TYR A 236 6.74 -24.82 -4.37
CA TYR A 236 5.63 -25.42 -3.63
C TYR A 236 5.87 -25.75 -2.15
N ASP A 237 7.12 -25.62 -1.68
CA ASP A 237 7.53 -25.67 -0.28
C ASP A 237 8.91 -24.99 -0.10
N PRO A 238 8.99 -23.80 0.52
CA PRO A 238 7.93 -23.13 1.25
C PRO A 238 7.05 -22.21 0.39
N ILE A 239 7.45 -21.94 -0.87
CA ILE A 239 6.78 -20.95 -1.72
C ILE A 239 5.53 -21.57 -2.34
N ILE A 240 4.37 -21.19 -1.82
CA ILE A 240 3.06 -21.71 -2.25
C ILE A 240 2.45 -20.91 -3.39
N GLY A 241 2.88 -19.67 -3.62
CA GLY A 241 2.27 -18.82 -4.63
C GLY A 241 2.91 -17.45 -4.79
N TRP A 242 2.31 -16.68 -5.69
CA TRP A 242 2.76 -15.35 -6.09
C TRP A 242 1.57 -14.38 -6.09
N GLU A 243 1.75 -13.21 -5.51
CA GLU A 243 0.80 -12.10 -5.60
C GLU A 243 1.06 -11.26 -6.85
N SER A 244 0.00 -10.66 -7.39
CA SER A 244 0.04 -9.99 -8.70
C SER A 244 0.84 -8.69 -8.72
N LEU A 245 0.45 -7.74 -7.88
CA LEU A 245 1.03 -6.41 -7.71
C LEU A 245 0.34 -5.80 -6.50
N ASN A 246 1.12 -5.27 -5.55
CA ASN A 246 0.54 -4.60 -4.40
C ASN A 246 -0.27 -3.36 -4.82
N GLU A 247 -1.51 -3.25 -4.34
CA GLU A 247 -2.40 -2.09 -4.43
C GLU A 247 -2.39 -1.36 -5.80
N PRO A 248 -2.80 -2.02 -6.90
CA PRO A 248 -2.70 -1.43 -8.23
C PRO A 248 -3.52 -0.14 -8.35
N ASN A 249 -2.90 0.92 -8.88
CA ASN A 249 -3.52 2.23 -9.06
C ASN A 249 -3.72 2.57 -10.55
N LYS A 250 -4.83 3.25 -10.87
CA LYS A 250 -5.23 3.57 -12.25
C LYS A 250 -4.60 4.84 -12.84
N GLY A 251 -3.89 5.64 -12.04
CA GLY A 251 -3.39 6.95 -12.48
C GLY A 251 -4.52 7.85 -12.96
N LEU A 252 -4.39 8.39 -14.18
CA LEU A 252 -5.41 9.23 -14.82
C LEU A 252 -6.50 8.42 -15.54
N ILE A 253 -6.32 7.11 -15.74
CA ILE A 253 -7.30 6.27 -16.42
C ILE A 253 -8.63 6.38 -15.65
N SER A 254 -9.74 6.61 -16.36
CA SER A 254 -11.09 6.91 -15.85
C SER A 254 -11.36 8.35 -15.35
N TYR A 255 -10.41 9.29 -15.46
CA TYR A 255 -10.68 10.69 -15.13
C TYR A 255 -11.67 11.28 -16.14
N GLN A 256 -12.89 11.57 -15.65
CA GLN A 256 -13.97 12.12 -16.48
C GLN A 256 -13.75 13.60 -16.84
N ASP A 257 -13.08 14.34 -15.98
CA ASP A 257 -12.75 15.74 -16.17
C ASP A 257 -11.48 16.08 -15.37
N ILE A 258 -10.37 16.35 -16.04
CA ILE A 258 -9.09 16.66 -15.40
C ILE A 258 -9.07 18.01 -14.65
N THR A 259 -10.08 18.86 -14.88
CA THR A 259 -10.15 20.22 -14.30
C THR A 259 -10.77 20.25 -12.91
N VAL A 260 -11.24 19.11 -12.40
CA VAL A 260 -11.83 18.98 -11.07
C VAL A 260 -11.19 17.82 -10.32
N VAL A 261 -11.23 17.88 -8.98
CA VAL A 261 -10.89 16.72 -8.15
C VAL A 261 -12.04 15.72 -8.23
N PRO A 262 -11.80 14.46 -8.63
CA PRO A 262 -12.87 13.45 -8.75
C PRO A 262 -13.63 13.25 -7.45
N LYS A 263 -14.92 12.92 -7.54
CA LYS A 263 -15.78 12.78 -6.34
C LYS A 263 -15.39 11.56 -5.51
N GLU A 264 -14.89 10.53 -6.16
CA GLU A 264 -14.39 9.28 -5.60
C GLU A 264 -13.07 9.47 -4.82
N GLN A 265 -12.31 10.54 -5.08
CA GLN A 265 -11.09 10.85 -4.33
C GLN A 265 -11.44 11.36 -2.92
N GLN A 266 -11.59 10.43 -1.98
CA GLN A 266 -11.93 10.75 -0.58
C GLN A 266 -10.72 11.22 0.24
N LEU A 267 -9.50 10.79 -0.11
CA LEU A 267 -8.30 11.21 0.60
C LEU A 267 -7.83 12.57 0.07
N LYS A 268 -8.01 13.63 0.87
CA LYS A 268 -7.56 15.00 0.57
C LYS A 268 -6.86 15.58 1.79
N LYS A 269 -5.58 15.93 1.67
CA LYS A 269 -4.75 16.45 2.76
C LYS A 269 -3.61 17.30 2.22
N GLY A 270 -3.31 18.40 2.89
CA GLY A 270 -2.33 19.37 2.38
C GLY A 270 -2.80 19.93 1.04
N THR A 271 -1.87 20.29 0.17
CA THR A 271 -2.16 20.72 -1.20
C THR A 271 -2.81 19.56 -1.97
N THR A 272 -3.95 19.82 -2.61
CA THR A 272 -4.71 18.80 -3.36
C THR A 272 -5.04 19.35 -4.76
N PRO A 273 -4.10 19.24 -5.72
CA PRO A 273 -4.30 19.76 -7.06
C PRO A 273 -5.31 18.91 -7.85
N THR A 274 -6.02 19.55 -8.79
CA THR A 274 -6.65 18.80 -9.89
C THR A 274 -5.58 18.23 -10.80
N ALA A 275 -5.91 17.23 -11.63
CA ALA A 275 -4.95 16.70 -12.61
C ALA A 275 -4.45 17.80 -13.55
N TRP A 276 -5.31 18.76 -13.92
CA TRP A 276 -4.92 19.92 -14.70
C TRP A 276 -3.92 20.83 -13.97
N GLN A 277 -4.17 21.15 -12.70
CA GLN A 277 -3.23 21.96 -11.91
C GLN A 277 -1.88 21.24 -11.74
N ALA A 278 -1.88 19.92 -11.54
CA ALA A 278 -0.67 19.12 -11.47
C ALA A 278 0.11 19.12 -12.80
N MET A 279 -0.58 19.13 -13.96
CA MET A 279 0.06 19.30 -15.27
C MET A 279 0.70 20.68 -15.43
N LEU A 280 0.05 21.74 -14.95
CA LEU A 280 0.58 23.10 -14.97
C LEU A 280 1.85 23.23 -14.11
N THR A 281 1.77 22.85 -12.82
CA THR A 281 2.92 22.95 -11.91
C THR A 281 4.06 22.02 -12.34
N GLY A 282 3.74 20.81 -12.84
CA GLY A 282 4.70 19.92 -13.48
C GLY A 282 5.42 20.51 -14.69
N SER A 283 4.75 21.41 -15.40
CA SER A 283 5.33 22.10 -16.55
C SER A 283 5.99 23.43 -16.15
N GLY A 284 6.12 23.73 -14.86
CA GLY A 284 6.79 24.93 -14.39
C GLY A 284 5.91 26.18 -14.27
N ARG A 285 4.58 26.04 -14.36
CA ARG A 285 3.64 27.16 -14.21
C ARG A 285 3.19 27.28 -12.77
N ALA A 286 3.15 28.51 -12.26
CA ALA A 286 2.61 28.78 -10.94
C ALA A 286 1.09 28.57 -10.91
N CYS A 287 0.56 27.97 -9.85
CA CYS A 287 -0.87 27.70 -9.71
C CYS A 287 -1.34 27.78 -8.26
N GLU A 288 -2.50 28.40 -8.02
CA GLU A 288 -3.17 28.32 -6.73
C GLU A 288 -3.90 26.98 -6.59
N VAL A 289 -3.52 26.21 -5.58
CA VAL A 289 -4.05 24.89 -5.29
C VAL A 289 -4.79 24.92 -3.95
N GLU A 290 -5.92 24.22 -3.87
CA GLU A 290 -6.65 24.10 -2.61
C GLU A 290 -5.85 23.31 -1.58
N THR A 291 -5.87 23.77 -0.32
CA THR A 291 -5.34 23.01 0.81
C THR A 291 -6.46 22.39 1.61
N TRP A 292 -6.24 21.18 2.11
CA TRP A 292 -7.22 20.38 2.82
C TRP A 292 -6.67 19.85 4.15
N ASP A 293 -7.53 19.81 5.16
CA ASP A 293 -7.25 19.19 6.47
C ASP A 293 -8.34 18.18 6.82
N PHE A 294 -8.09 17.35 7.83
CA PHE A 294 -9.04 16.34 8.31
C PHE A 294 -9.69 16.76 9.62
N GLY A 295 -11.02 16.84 9.62
CA GLY A 295 -11.84 17.01 10.82
C GLY A 295 -12.52 15.71 11.23
N GLY A 296 -13.34 15.75 12.29
CA GLY A 296 -14.06 14.58 12.79
C GLY A 296 -15.11 14.00 11.81
N MET A 297 -15.50 14.75 10.78
CA MET A 297 -16.48 14.34 9.76
C MET A 297 -15.83 14.08 8.38
N GLY A 298 -14.50 14.01 8.32
CA GLY A 298 -13.75 13.82 7.06
C GLY A 298 -12.97 15.06 6.62
N PRO A 299 -12.50 15.08 5.36
CA PRO A 299 -11.68 16.16 4.84
C PRO A 299 -12.50 17.44 4.64
N TYR A 300 -11.90 18.59 4.93
CA TYR A 300 -12.46 19.91 4.64
C TYR A 300 -11.40 20.83 4.03
N LYS A 301 -11.81 21.75 3.16
CA LYS A 301 -10.91 22.75 2.59
C LYS A 301 -10.44 23.70 3.69
N SER A 302 -9.14 23.75 3.93
CA SER A 302 -8.51 24.61 4.93
C SER A 302 -8.02 25.94 4.35
N GLY A 303 -7.83 26.03 3.04
CA GLY A 303 -7.35 27.24 2.39
C GLY A 303 -6.93 27.04 0.94
N THR A 304 -5.98 27.86 0.51
CA THR A 304 -5.30 27.81 -0.80
C THR A 304 -3.82 28.09 -0.60
N ALA A 305 -2.97 27.49 -1.43
CA ALA A 305 -1.53 27.75 -1.48
C ALA A 305 -1.11 27.99 -2.93
N LEU A 306 -0.23 28.97 -3.13
CA LEU A 306 0.44 29.16 -4.42
C LEU A 306 1.61 28.18 -4.51
N ILE A 307 1.56 27.31 -5.51
CA ILE A 307 2.70 26.46 -5.88
C ILE A 307 3.40 27.15 -7.03
N ASP A 308 4.66 27.57 -6.83
CA ASP A 308 5.48 28.22 -7.86
C ASP A 308 6.74 27.40 -8.12
N PRO A 309 6.79 26.66 -9.24
CA PRO A 309 7.98 25.92 -9.64
C PRO A 309 9.14 26.82 -10.12
N GLU A 310 8.92 28.12 -10.30
CA GLU A 310 9.88 29.09 -10.84
C GLU A 310 10.44 28.68 -12.22
N GLY A 311 9.57 28.13 -13.07
CA GLY A 311 9.92 27.64 -14.41
C GLY A 311 10.63 26.28 -14.44
N ARG A 312 10.94 25.66 -13.29
CA ARG A 312 11.46 24.28 -13.24
C ARG A 312 10.36 23.29 -13.60
N SER A 313 10.72 22.25 -14.35
CA SER A 313 9.77 21.24 -14.81
C SER A 313 10.04 19.89 -14.17
N ALA A 314 8.95 19.15 -13.91
CA ALA A 314 8.99 17.75 -13.53
C ALA A 314 9.30 16.83 -14.72
N TRP A 315 9.31 17.36 -15.94
CA TRP A 315 9.73 16.66 -17.15
C TRP A 315 11.22 16.84 -17.36
N LEU A 316 11.89 15.81 -17.90
CA LEU A 316 13.30 15.87 -18.25
C LEU A 316 13.56 16.99 -19.26
N SER A 317 14.74 17.60 -19.16
CA SER A 317 15.20 18.60 -20.11
C SER A 317 15.41 17.99 -21.50
N ASN A 318 15.41 18.84 -22.54
CA ASN A 318 15.59 18.39 -23.92
C ASN A 318 17.01 17.87 -24.23
N ASP A 319 17.97 18.16 -23.36
CA ASP A 319 19.37 17.74 -23.42
C ASP A 319 19.69 16.59 -22.46
N TYR A 320 18.68 15.99 -21.82
CA TYR A 320 18.89 14.81 -20.99
C TYR A 320 19.51 13.65 -21.79
N ASP A 321 20.52 13.03 -21.20
CA ASP A 321 21.28 11.96 -21.83
C ASP A 321 20.68 10.58 -21.56
N ASP A 322 19.86 10.11 -22.48
CA ASP A 322 19.31 8.75 -22.45
C ASP A 322 20.39 7.65 -22.53
N THR A 323 21.63 7.97 -22.93
CA THR A 323 22.71 6.96 -22.99
C THR A 323 23.12 6.44 -21.63
N HIS A 324 22.79 7.15 -20.55
CA HIS A 324 23.02 6.70 -19.16
C HIS A 324 22.40 5.31 -18.88
N TYR A 325 21.16 5.08 -19.33
CA TYR A 325 20.50 3.76 -19.24
C TYR A 325 20.47 2.98 -20.56
N GLY A 326 21.05 3.54 -21.62
CA GLY A 326 21.31 2.83 -22.88
C GLY A 326 20.09 2.65 -23.79
N TRP A 327 18.97 3.30 -23.50
CA TRP A 327 17.78 3.25 -24.35
C TRP A 327 17.77 4.38 -25.39
N ARG A 328 16.89 4.28 -26.38
CA ARG A 328 16.69 5.30 -27.40
C ARG A 328 15.23 5.72 -27.47
N ARG A 329 14.95 6.98 -27.18
CA ARG A 329 13.63 7.57 -27.42
C ARG A 329 13.36 7.79 -28.91
N ASP A 330 12.11 7.56 -29.28
CA ASP A 330 11.62 7.94 -30.61
C ASP A 330 11.65 9.47 -30.76
N PRO A 331 12.10 10.02 -31.90
CA PRO A 331 12.13 11.47 -32.13
C PRO A 331 10.75 12.16 -32.00
N GLY A 332 9.65 11.41 -32.11
CA GLY A 332 8.29 11.88 -31.88
C GLY A 332 7.95 12.14 -30.40
N TRP A 333 8.72 11.58 -29.46
CA TRP A 333 8.64 11.88 -28.04
C TRP A 333 9.66 12.97 -27.67
N LYS A 334 9.18 14.20 -27.55
CA LYS A 334 10.05 15.35 -27.25
C LYS A 334 10.26 15.51 -25.75
N LEU A 335 11.50 15.44 -25.28
CA LEU A 335 11.85 15.87 -23.94
C LEU A 335 11.82 17.40 -23.82
N GLY A 336 11.72 17.91 -22.60
CA GLY A 336 11.51 19.33 -22.29
C GLY A 336 10.06 19.81 -22.46
N GLU A 337 9.16 18.94 -22.93
CA GLU A 337 7.74 19.25 -23.15
C GLU A 337 6.86 18.28 -22.35
N CYS A 338 5.76 18.78 -21.80
CA CYS A 338 4.76 17.93 -21.13
C CYS A 338 4.19 16.88 -22.09
N LEU A 339 4.25 15.61 -21.73
CA LEU A 339 3.77 14.50 -22.57
C LEU A 339 2.31 14.70 -22.99
N TRP A 340 1.45 15.15 -22.06
CA TRP A 340 0.03 15.37 -22.36
C TRP A 340 -0.20 16.56 -23.32
N ALA A 341 0.66 17.58 -23.30
CA ALA A 341 0.61 18.65 -24.29
C ALA A 341 0.93 18.10 -25.70
N GLN A 342 1.93 17.22 -25.80
CA GLN A 342 2.28 16.54 -27.06
C GLN A 342 1.13 15.69 -27.61
N HIS A 343 0.19 15.26 -26.75
CA HIS A 343 -1.03 14.54 -27.11
C HIS A 343 -2.26 15.43 -27.32
N GLY A 344 -2.10 16.76 -27.25
CA GLY A 344 -3.17 17.73 -27.47
C GLY A 344 -4.23 17.71 -26.36
N VAL A 345 -3.83 17.37 -25.13
CA VAL A 345 -4.69 17.47 -23.94
C VAL A 345 -4.86 18.94 -23.54
N TRP A 346 -3.81 19.73 -23.71
CA TRP A 346 -3.77 21.16 -23.41
C TRP A 346 -2.76 21.90 -24.31
N ASP A 347 -2.89 23.22 -24.40
CA ASP A 347 -2.01 24.10 -25.18
C ASP A 347 -1.02 24.83 -24.25
N PRO A 348 0.30 24.58 -24.37
CA PRO A 348 1.33 25.19 -23.52
C PRO A 348 1.65 26.65 -23.85
N SER A 349 1.16 27.18 -24.97
CA SER A 349 1.35 28.58 -25.36
C SER A 349 0.33 29.53 -24.71
N THR A 350 -0.86 29.01 -24.40
CA THR A 350 -1.98 29.76 -23.83
C THR A 350 -2.38 29.26 -22.44
N ASP A 351 -1.78 28.16 -21.96
CA ASP A 351 -2.15 27.44 -20.74
C ASP A 351 -3.66 27.08 -20.70
N THR A 352 -4.18 26.57 -21.82
CA THR A 352 -5.61 26.21 -21.94
C THR A 352 -5.82 24.72 -22.12
N VAL A 353 -6.78 24.15 -21.39
CA VAL A 353 -7.24 22.76 -21.57
C VAL A 353 -7.96 22.62 -22.90
N LEU A 354 -7.57 21.62 -23.70
CA LEU A 354 -8.18 21.31 -25.00
C LEU A 354 -9.11 20.10 -24.91
N LYS A 355 -8.76 19.09 -24.09
CA LYS A 355 -9.53 17.84 -23.93
C LYS A 355 -9.61 17.44 -22.46
N LYS A 356 -10.67 17.88 -21.80
CA LYS A 356 -10.86 17.61 -20.36
C LYS A 356 -11.18 16.15 -20.03
N ASP A 357 -11.79 15.42 -20.97
CA ASP A 357 -12.23 14.03 -20.85
C ASP A 357 -11.28 13.04 -21.56
N TYR A 358 -10.02 13.44 -21.80
CA TYR A 358 -9.06 12.63 -22.59
C TYR A 358 -8.87 11.20 -22.05
N PHE A 359 -8.91 11.02 -20.73
CA PHE A 359 -8.74 9.73 -20.05
C PHE A 359 -10.06 9.03 -19.69
N ALA A 360 -11.19 9.61 -20.09
CA ALA A 360 -12.52 9.16 -19.73
C ALA A 360 -13.08 8.08 -20.68
N LYS A 361 -12.46 7.90 -21.86
CA LYS A 361 -12.99 7.03 -22.93
C LYS A 361 -11.90 6.13 -23.48
N ASP A 362 -12.25 4.88 -23.77
CA ASP A 362 -11.37 3.98 -24.51
C ASP A 362 -11.30 4.45 -25.98
N PRO A 363 -10.12 4.81 -26.50
CA PRO A 363 -9.99 5.30 -27.87
C PRO A 363 -10.33 4.25 -28.94
N LYS A 364 -10.36 2.95 -28.60
CA LYS A 364 -10.62 1.84 -29.53
C LYS A 364 -12.11 1.67 -29.82
N ASN A 365 -12.97 1.89 -28.82
CA ASN A 365 -14.41 1.59 -28.91
C ASN A 365 -15.33 2.73 -28.43
N GLY A 366 -14.77 3.79 -27.84
CA GLY A 366 -15.51 4.96 -27.35
C GLY A 366 -16.27 4.73 -26.03
N ALA A 367 -16.10 3.58 -25.37
CA ALA A 367 -16.75 3.28 -24.09
C ALA A 367 -16.24 4.21 -22.99
N THR A 368 -17.14 4.65 -22.11
CA THR A 368 -16.74 5.36 -20.89
C THR A 368 -15.95 4.42 -19.98
N ILE A 369 -14.80 4.89 -19.53
CA ILE A 369 -13.94 4.19 -18.59
C ILE A 369 -14.29 4.67 -17.18
N ASP A 370 -14.86 3.80 -16.38
CA ASP A 370 -14.94 3.94 -14.92
C ASP A 370 -13.93 3.00 -14.23
N THR A 371 -13.95 2.91 -12.90
CA THR A 371 -13.04 2.01 -12.18
C THR A 371 -13.29 0.54 -12.52
N GLU A 372 -14.55 0.14 -12.71
CA GLU A 372 -14.88 -1.25 -13.08
C GLU A 372 -14.33 -1.60 -14.47
N TYR A 373 -14.44 -0.68 -15.43
CA TYR A 373 -13.83 -0.82 -16.76
C TYR A 373 -12.31 -0.96 -16.64
N PHE A 374 -11.66 -0.12 -15.83
CA PHE A 374 -10.22 -0.23 -15.58
C PHE A 374 -9.85 -1.64 -15.07
N THR A 375 -10.56 -2.11 -14.05
CA THR A 375 -10.31 -3.42 -13.44
C THR A 375 -10.49 -4.57 -14.44
N ASN A 376 -11.55 -4.54 -15.26
CA ASN A 376 -11.86 -5.63 -16.20
C ASN A 376 -11.02 -5.62 -17.49
N HIS A 377 -10.44 -4.48 -17.88
CA HIS A 377 -9.71 -4.33 -19.14
C HIS A 377 -8.21 -4.13 -18.93
N TYR A 378 -7.80 -3.03 -18.30
CA TYR A 378 -6.40 -2.64 -18.18
C TYR A 378 -5.66 -3.45 -17.11
N TRP A 379 -6.27 -3.60 -15.93
CA TRP A 379 -5.71 -4.42 -14.85
C TRP A 379 -5.67 -5.91 -15.24
N MET A 380 -6.77 -6.46 -15.78
CA MET A 380 -6.78 -7.85 -16.24
C MET A 380 -5.77 -8.14 -17.36
N ALA A 381 -5.47 -7.18 -18.24
CA ALA A 381 -4.42 -7.36 -19.24
C ALA A 381 -3.05 -7.57 -18.61
N HIS A 382 -2.71 -6.76 -17.60
CA HIS A 382 -1.48 -6.92 -16.82
C HIS A 382 -1.48 -8.26 -16.06
N TYR A 383 -2.56 -8.57 -15.31
CA TYR A 383 -2.66 -9.81 -14.54
C TYR A 383 -2.48 -11.06 -15.40
N ARG A 384 -3.10 -11.10 -16.60
CA ARG A 384 -2.94 -12.24 -17.53
C ARG A 384 -1.49 -12.42 -17.96
N ALA A 385 -0.77 -11.35 -18.25
CA ALA A 385 0.64 -11.42 -18.62
C ALA A 385 1.51 -11.93 -17.46
N TYR A 386 1.28 -11.39 -16.26
CA TYR A 386 1.97 -11.80 -15.04
C TYR A 386 1.69 -13.28 -14.67
N SER A 387 0.41 -13.67 -14.61
CA SER A 387 -0.01 -15.03 -14.31
C SER A 387 0.55 -16.03 -15.32
N LYS A 388 0.54 -15.69 -16.61
CA LYS A 388 1.15 -16.51 -17.66
C LYS A 388 2.65 -16.70 -17.44
N MET A 389 3.38 -15.64 -17.05
CA MET A 389 4.80 -15.72 -16.74
C MET A 389 5.03 -16.67 -15.56
N VAL A 390 4.36 -16.45 -14.42
CA VAL A 390 4.53 -17.28 -13.21
C VAL A 390 4.23 -18.74 -13.53
N LYS A 391 3.10 -19.02 -14.20
CA LYS A 391 2.68 -20.39 -14.54
C LYS A 391 3.54 -21.06 -15.62
N SER A 392 4.31 -20.30 -16.38
CA SER A 392 5.29 -20.88 -17.31
C SER A 392 6.48 -21.53 -16.59
N ILE A 393 6.76 -21.08 -15.36
CA ILE A 393 7.82 -21.60 -14.48
C ILE A 393 7.21 -22.57 -13.46
N PHE A 394 6.08 -22.20 -12.87
CA PHE A 394 5.39 -22.91 -11.78
C PHE A 394 3.92 -23.21 -12.17
N PRO A 395 3.64 -24.24 -12.99
CA PRO A 395 2.30 -24.47 -13.55
C PRO A 395 1.17 -24.56 -12.52
N ASP A 396 1.46 -25.19 -11.37
CA ASP A 396 0.49 -25.38 -10.30
C ASP A 396 0.51 -24.28 -9.22
N SER A 397 1.22 -23.16 -9.46
CA SER A 397 1.32 -22.08 -8.46
C SER A 397 -0.05 -21.51 -8.09
N LEU A 398 -0.23 -21.23 -6.80
CA LEU A 398 -1.34 -20.40 -6.34
C LEU A 398 -1.10 -18.95 -6.77
N MET A 399 -2.14 -18.31 -7.28
CA MET A 399 -2.09 -16.93 -7.76
C MET A 399 -2.92 -16.04 -6.84
N PHE A 400 -2.26 -15.29 -5.96
CA PHE A 400 -2.90 -14.30 -5.10
C PHE A 400 -3.26 -13.08 -5.96
N PHE A 401 -4.54 -12.93 -6.24
CA PHE A 401 -5.08 -11.86 -7.07
C PHE A 401 -5.54 -10.70 -6.21
N GLN A 402 -4.80 -9.60 -6.30
CA GLN A 402 -5.14 -8.37 -5.62
C GLN A 402 -5.84 -7.40 -6.59
N PRO A 403 -7.13 -7.08 -6.38
CA PRO A 403 -7.76 -5.99 -7.12
C PRO A 403 -7.26 -4.62 -6.59
N PRO A 404 -7.57 -3.51 -7.30
CA PRO A 404 -7.44 -2.18 -6.72
C PRO A 404 -8.17 -2.09 -5.37
N VAL A 405 -7.56 -1.37 -4.42
CA VAL A 405 -7.96 -1.38 -3.01
C VAL A 405 -9.42 -0.94 -2.82
N LEU A 406 -10.20 -1.76 -2.13
CA LEU A 406 -11.64 -1.55 -1.86
C LEU A 406 -12.52 -1.35 -3.11
N GLU A 407 -12.00 -1.58 -4.33
CA GLU A 407 -12.78 -1.55 -5.56
C GLU A 407 -13.46 -2.90 -5.82
N ILE A 408 -14.43 -2.89 -6.72
CA ILE A 408 -15.09 -4.13 -7.15
C ILE A 408 -14.09 -4.99 -7.94
N PRO A 409 -13.89 -6.27 -7.60
CA PRO A 409 -13.00 -7.16 -8.34
C PRO A 409 -13.51 -7.42 -9.77
N PRO A 410 -12.66 -7.91 -10.69
CA PRO A 410 -13.09 -8.14 -12.07
C PRO A 410 -14.12 -9.27 -12.16
N LYS A 411 -14.99 -9.19 -13.17
CA LYS A 411 -16.01 -10.20 -13.50
C LYS A 411 -15.38 -11.35 -14.29
N ILE A 412 -14.62 -12.20 -13.60
CA ILE A 412 -13.94 -13.35 -14.20
C ILE A 412 -14.65 -14.67 -13.96
N LYS A 413 -15.62 -14.75 -13.05
CA LYS A 413 -16.36 -15.98 -12.74
C LYS A 413 -16.91 -16.68 -13.99
N GLY A 414 -16.60 -17.96 -14.15
CA GLY A 414 -17.02 -18.79 -15.28
C GLY A 414 -16.33 -18.45 -16.61
N THR A 415 -15.36 -17.54 -16.61
CA THR A 415 -14.53 -17.24 -17.80
C THR A 415 -13.25 -18.08 -17.77
N SER A 416 -12.40 -17.95 -18.79
CA SER A 416 -11.08 -18.59 -18.80
C SER A 416 -10.11 -18.04 -17.75
N ASP A 417 -10.39 -16.86 -17.19
CA ASP A 417 -9.59 -16.26 -16.12
C ASP A 417 -10.02 -16.73 -14.71
N ASP A 418 -11.13 -17.47 -14.60
CA ASP A 418 -11.59 -18.15 -13.36
C ASP A 418 -10.69 -19.36 -13.07
N ASP A 419 -9.44 -19.09 -12.74
CA ASP A 419 -8.40 -20.09 -12.55
C ASP A 419 -8.62 -20.88 -11.24
N PRO A 420 -8.58 -22.22 -11.25
CA PRO A 420 -8.80 -23.02 -10.03
C PRO A 420 -7.72 -22.82 -8.95
N ASN A 421 -6.57 -22.23 -9.29
CA ASN A 421 -5.49 -21.90 -8.36
C ASN A 421 -5.48 -20.42 -7.95
N ILE A 422 -6.51 -19.63 -8.26
CA ILE A 422 -6.59 -18.23 -7.85
C ILE A 422 -7.01 -18.10 -6.38
N VAL A 423 -6.45 -17.12 -5.69
CA VAL A 423 -6.84 -16.71 -4.34
C VAL A 423 -7.27 -15.25 -4.42
N PHE A 424 -8.44 -14.91 -3.90
CA PHE A 424 -8.85 -13.52 -3.78
C PHE A 424 -8.08 -12.86 -2.63
N SER A 425 -7.26 -11.84 -2.92
CA SER A 425 -6.38 -11.19 -1.94
C SER A 425 -6.69 -9.71 -1.70
N PRO A 426 -7.81 -9.38 -1.03
CA PRO A 426 -8.15 -7.99 -0.70
C PRO A 426 -7.34 -7.46 0.48
N HIS A 427 -7.26 -6.13 0.57
CA HIS A 427 -6.71 -5.42 1.73
C HIS A 427 -7.83 -4.84 2.60
N PHE A 428 -7.57 -4.65 3.90
CA PHE A 428 -8.49 -3.96 4.79
C PHE A 428 -7.78 -3.09 5.83
N TYR A 429 -8.17 -1.81 5.88
CA TYR A 429 -7.84 -0.90 6.96
C TYR A 429 -9.08 -0.14 7.41
N ASP A 430 -9.22 0.04 8.73
CA ASP A 430 -10.20 0.97 9.26
C ASP A 430 -9.78 2.42 8.97
N GLY A 431 -10.45 3.06 8.01
CA GLY A 431 -10.08 4.39 7.55
C GLY A 431 -10.07 5.46 8.66
N ILE A 432 -10.99 5.39 9.62
CA ILE A 432 -11.03 6.35 10.73
C ILE A 432 -9.83 6.16 11.66
N THR A 433 -9.56 4.92 12.09
CA THR A 433 -8.40 4.62 12.94
C THR A 433 -7.10 4.95 12.22
N LEU A 434 -6.97 4.64 10.93
CA LEU A 434 -5.77 4.90 10.14
C LEU A 434 -5.49 6.41 10.00
N ILE A 435 -6.50 7.20 9.60
CA ILE A 435 -6.33 8.65 9.37
C ILE A 435 -6.11 9.41 10.68
N THR A 436 -6.83 9.04 11.75
CA THR A 436 -6.76 9.76 13.04
C THR A 436 -5.66 9.24 13.95
N LYS A 437 -5.16 8.01 13.71
CA LYS A 437 -4.27 7.26 14.61
C LYS A 437 -4.80 7.16 16.03
N LYS A 438 -6.11 6.93 16.15
CA LYS A 438 -6.79 6.76 17.43
C LYS A 438 -7.80 5.65 17.32
N TRP A 439 -7.84 4.78 18.33
CA TRP A 439 -8.91 3.80 18.46
C TRP A 439 -10.14 4.48 19.09
N ASN A 440 -11.18 4.70 18.28
CA ASN A 440 -12.42 5.29 18.76
C ASN A 440 -13.42 4.20 19.18
N ARG A 441 -13.68 4.10 20.49
CA ARG A 441 -14.62 3.12 21.07
C ARG A 441 -16.08 3.57 21.02
N VAL A 442 -16.33 4.85 20.72
CA VAL A 442 -17.66 5.47 20.80
C VAL A 442 -18.37 5.38 19.46
N TRP A 443 -17.66 5.64 18.37
CA TRP A 443 -18.27 5.58 17.04
C TRP A 443 -17.25 5.25 15.94
N ASN A 444 -17.74 4.68 14.85
CA ASN A 444 -17.00 4.47 13.60
C ASN A 444 -17.95 4.56 12.39
N ILE A 445 -17.45 4.40 11.16
CA ILE A 445 -18.19 4.50 9.90
C ILE A 445 -18.01 3.21 9.10
N ASP A 446 -19.10 2.69 8.52
CA ASP A 446 -19.05 1.64 7.50
C ASP A 446 -18.56 2.22 6.15
N VAL A 447 -17.24 2.42 6.05
CA VAL A 447 -16.60 3.04 4.87
C VAL A 447 -16.90 2.22 3.61
N PHE A 448 -16.76 0.89 3.69
CA PHE A 448 -17.05 0.02 2.56
C PHE A 448 -18.51 0.15 2.08
N GLY A 449 -19.48 0.15 3.01
CA GLY A 449 -20.87 0.37 2.67
C GLY A 449 -21.15 1.74 2.05
N VAL A 450 -20.44 2.79 2.47
CA VAL A 450 -20.51 4.12 1.81
C VAL A 450 -19.98 4.05 0.38
N LEU A 451 -18.83 3.41 0.16
CA LEU A 451 -18.24 3.23 -1.16
C LEU A 451 -19.16 2.43 -2.11
N ARG A 452 -19.94 1.50 -1.59
CA ARG A 452 -20.94 0.72 -2.35
C ARG A 452 -22.32 1.39 -2.45
N GLY A 453 -22.48 2.63 -1.99
CA GLY A 453 -23.76 3.35 -2.06
C GLY A 453 -24.89 2.70 -1.23
N LYS A 454 -24.56 1.90 -0.21
CA LYS A 454 -25.50 1.16 0.64
C LYS A 454 -26.44 2.07 1.44
N TYR A 455 -26.04 3.32 1.66
CA TYR A 455 -26.72 4.26 2.54
C TYR A 455 -27.30 5.44 1.76
N LEU A 456 -28.56 5.81 2.05
CA LEU A 456 -29.21 7.00 1.47
C LEU A 456 -28.43 8.29 1.75
N THR A 457 -27.80 8.37 2.93
CA THR A 457 -26.88 9.45 3.30
C THR A 457 -25.73 8.85 4.13
N PRO A 458 -24.51 9.44 4.09
CA PRO A 458 -23.37 8.95 4.87
C PRO A 458 -23.62 8.88 6.38
N ALA A 459 -24.56 9.66 6.92
CA ALA A 459 -24.91 9.65 8.34
C ALA A 459 -25.42 8.28 8.82
N PHE A 460 -26.09 7.50 7.96
CA PHE A 460 -26.56 6.15 8.30
C PHE A 460 -25.44 5.09 8.34
N ALA A 461 -24.25 5.43 7.85
CA ALA A 461 -23.07 4.57 7.95
C ALA A 461 -22.43 4.60 9.34
N ILE A 462 -22.80 5.57 10.21
CA ILE A 462 -22.24 5.72 11.56
C ILE A 462 -22.70 4.55 12.44
N LYS A 463 -21.74 3.92 13.12
CA LYS A 463 -21.94 2.84 14.10
C LYS A 463 -21.54 3.34 15.47
N ILE A 464 -22.42 3.19 16.46
CA ILE A 464 -22.22 3.72 17.80
C ILE A 464 -22.02 2.58 18.80
N GLY A 465 -20.94 2.67 19.57
CA GLY A 465 -20.52 1.69 20.56
C GLY A 465 -19.62 0.59 19.99
N GLU A 466 -18.67 0.15 20.80
CA GLU A 466 -17.62 -0.80 20.42
C GLU A 466 -18.16 -2.12 19.80
N ASN A 467 -19.27 -2.65 20.34
CA ASN A 467 -19.91 -3.84 19.75
C ASN A 467 -20.42 -3.58 18.32
N ALA A 468 -21.00 -2.40 18.05
CA ALA A 468 -21.45 -2.04 16.72
C ALA A 468 -20.27 -1.82 15.76
N ILE A 469 -19.15 -1.31 16.25
CA ILE A 469 -17.91 -1.13 15.48
C ILE A 469 -17.31 -2.48 15.10
N ARG A 470 -17.20 -3.42 16.04
CA ARG A 470 -16.71 -4.79 15.78
C ARG A 470 -17.58 -5.51 14.75
N ASN A 471 -18.90 -5.46 14.93
CA ASN A 471 -19.84 -6.03 13.96
C ASN A 471 -19.76 -5.33 12.60
N CYS A 472 -19.47 -4.03 12.58
CA CYS A 472 -19.22 -3.29 11.34
C CYS A 472 -18.03 -3.88 10.57
N PHE A 473 -16.90 -4.10 11.23
CA PHE A 473 -15.72 -4.66 10.59
C PHE A 473 -16.02 -6.06 10.07
N SER A 474 -16.65 -6.93 10.88
CA SER A 474 -17.08 -8.25 10.43
C SER A 474 -17.94 -8.16 9.15
N HIS A 475 -18.98 -7.33 9.16
CA HIS A 475 -19.87 -7.19 8.00
C HIS A 475 -19.13 -6.67 6.75
N GLN A 476 -18.14 -5.78 6.93
CA GLN A 476 -17.31 -5.30 5.82
C GLN A 476 -16.43 -6.41 5.25
N LEU A 477 -15.68 -7.13 6.10
CA LEU A 477 -14.82 -8.23 5.64
C LEU A 477 -15.63 -9.35 4.98
N ARG A 478 -16.80 -9.69 5.55
CA ARG A 478 -17.72 -10.66 4.95
C ARG A 478 -18.21 -10.21 3.58
N ALA A 479 -18.64 -8.95 3.46
CA ALA A 479 -19.12 -8.40 2.19
C ALA A 479 -18.01 -8.38 1.12
N ILE A 480 -16.78 -8.00 1.48
CA ILE A 480 -15.62 -8.06 0.58
C ILE A 480 -15.39 -9.49 0.07
N ARG A 481 -15.39 -10.49 0.96
CA ARG A 481 -15.26 -11.91 0.59
C ARG A 481 -16.41 -12.38 -0.32
N GLU A 482 -17.63 -11.94 -0.05
CA GLU A 482 -18.81 -12.26 -0.85
C GLU A 482 -18.74 -11.64 -2.25
N GLU A 483 -18.26 -10.39 -2.37
CA GLU A 483 -17.97 -9.78 -3.68
C GLU A 483 -16.94 -10.60 -4.46
N GLY A 484 -15.84 -11.01 -3.82
CA GLY A 484 -14.87 -11.92 -4.46
C GLY A 484 -15.53 -13.20 -5.00
N THR A 485 -16.51 -13.75 -4.27
CA THR A 485 -17.26 -14.93 -4.72
C THR A 485 -18.14 -14.64 -5.93
N GLU A 486 -18.87 -13.53 -5.87
CA GLU A 486 -19.84 -13.15 -6.89
C GLU A 486 -19.14 -12.89 -8.22
N TYR A 487 -18.02 -12.17 -8.18
CA TYR A 487 -17.32 -11.67 -9.36
C TYR A 487 -16.21 -12.59 -9.86
N MET A 488 -15.49 -13.29 -8.97
CA MET A 488 -14.34 -14.11 -9.34
C MET A 488 -14.57 -15.63 -9.25
N GLY A 489 -15.66 -16.09 -8.62
CA GLY A 489 -15.93 -17.52 -8.45
C GLY A 489 -15.65 -18.02 -7.03
N VAL A 490 -15.83 -19.32 -6.81
CA VAL A 490 -15.73 -19.92 -5.47
C VAL A 490 -14.28 -20.23 -5.16
N HIS A 491 -13.57 -19.24 -4.62
CA HIS A 491 -12.15 -19.32 -4.27
C HIS A 491 -11.89 -18.98 -2.80
N PRO A 492 -10.71 -19.35 -2.27
CA PRO A 492 -10.25 -18.86 -0.97
C PRO A 492 -10.09 -17.34 -0.97
N CYS A 493 -10.39 -16.71 0.16
CA CYS A 493 -10.15 -15.29 0.41
C CYS A 493 -9.10 -15.14 1.50
N VAL A 494 -8.01 -14.43 1.21
CA VAL A 494 -6.94 -14.14 2.17
C VAL A 494 -6.76 -12.63 2.24
N PHE A 495 -6.98 -12.02 3.41
CA PHE A 495 -6.67 -10.60 3.58
C PHE A 495 -5.16 -10.41 3.65
N THR A 496 -4.48 -10.26 2.51
CA THR A 496 -3.01 -10.21 2.42
C THR A 496 -2.41 -8.98 3.08
N GLU A 497 -3.26 -8.00 3.42
CA GLU A 497 -2.89 -6.88 4.25
C GLU A 497 -4.06 -6.42 5.13
N ILE A 498 -3.82 -6.42 6.44
CA ILE A 498 -4.73 -5.87 7.46
C ILE A 498 -3.92 -5.43 8.67
N GLY A 499 -4.24 -4.30 9.29
CA GLY A 499 -3.43 -3.80 10.40
C GLY A 499 -4.00 -2.60 11.14
N ILE A 500 -3.18 -2.03 12.03
CA ILE A 500 -3.50 -0.87 12.86
C ILE A 500 -2.27 0.03 13.06
N PRO A 501 -2.43 1.35 13.33
CA PRO A 501 -1.34 2.19 13.79
C PRO A 501 -0.89 1.81 15.20
N TYR A 502 0.33 1.32 15.34
CA TYR A 502 0.97 1.08 16.63
C TYR A 502 1.42 2.39 17.28
N ASP A 503 1.64 3.47 16.52
CA ASP A 503 1.98 4.80 17.04
C ASP A 503 0.76 5.64 17.50
N MET A 504 -0.39 4.99 17.72
CA MET A 504 -1.64 5.59 18.21
C MET A 504 -1.44 6.53 19.41
N ASP A 505 -2.34 7.52 19.50
CA ASP A 505 -2.43 8.44 20.63
C ASP A 505 -1.09 9.17 20.90
N ASP A 506 -0.44 9.63 19.82
CA ASP A 506 0.87 10.28 19.85
C ASP A 506 1.94 9.45 20.58
N LYS A 507 2.03 8.17 20.18
CA LYS A 507 3.00 7.19 20.71
C LYS A 507 2.80 6.92 22.20
N TYR A 508 1.56 6.98 22.71
CA TYR A 508 1.26 6.82 24.14
C TYR A 508 1.78 5.48 24.69
N ALA A 509 1.57 4.40 23.95
CA ALA A 509 2.03 3.06 24.34
C ALA A 509 3.56 2.97 24.46
N TYR A 510 4.30 3.67 23.60
CA TYR A 510 5.78 3.66 23.63
C TYR A 510 6.35 4.42 24.82
N LYS A 511 5.60 5.41 25.33
CA LYS A 511 5.98 6.19 26.52
C LYS A 511 5.59 5.51 27.83
N THR A 512 4.48 4.78 27.84
CA THR A 512 3.85 4.27 29.08
C THR A 512 3.90 2.76 29.24
N GLY A 513 4.11 2.02 28.14
CA GLY A 513 3.93 0.57 28.09
C GLY A 513 2.46 0.13 28.05
N ASN A 514 1.49 1.06 28.00
CA ASN A 514 0.08 0.72 27.91
C ASN A 514 -0.38 0.61 26.45
N TYR A 515 -0.58 -0.62 25.99
CA TYR A 515 -1.01 -0.96 24.62
C TYR A 515 -2.54 -1.18 24.50
N SER A 516 -3.35 -0.69 25.44
CA SER A 516 -4.79 -0.98 25.46
C SER A 516 -5.54 -0.59 24.17
N SER A 517 -5.16 0.53 23.54
CA SER A 517 -5.77 1.00 22.28
C SER A 517 -5.42 0.04 21.14
N GLN A 518 -4.15 -0.34 21.03
CA GLN A 518 -3.65 -1.26 20.02
C GLN A 518 -4.25 -2.65 20.18
N ILE A 519 -4.33 -3.15 21.41
CA ILE A 519 -4.94 -4.44 21.73
C ILE A 519 -6.42 -4.43 21.33
N ALA A 520 -7.18 -3.40 21.69
CA ALA A 520 -8.60 -3.31 21.36
C ALA A 520 -8.86 -3.20 19.85
N ALA A 521 -8.05 -2.42 19.13
CA ALA A 521 -8.16 -2.29 17.68
C ALA A 521 -7.79 -3.59 16.95
N LEU A 522 -6.71 -4.27 17.37
CA LEU A 522 -6.34 -5.58 16.83
C LEU A 522 -7.39 -6.64 17.12
N ASP A 523 -7.95 -6.66 18.33
CA ASP A 523 -9.02 -7.59 18.70
C ASP A 523 -10.28 -7.37 17.85
N ALA A 524 -10.61 -6.13 17.50
CA ALA A 524 -11.69 -5.83 16.56
C ALA A 524 -11.41 -6.37 15.14
N ASN A 525 -10.18 -6.21 14.64
CA ASN A 525 -9.77 -6.77 13.34
C ASN A 525 -9.81 -8.31 13.34
N HIS A 526 -9.28 -8.96 14.40
CA HIS A 526 -9.26 -10.43 14.48
C HIS A 526 -10.64 -11.02 14.67
N PHE A 527 -11.50 -10.39 15.48
CA PHE A 527 -12.92 -10.74 15.55
C PHE A 527 -13.59 -10.70 14.18
N ALA A 528 -13.32 -9.65 13.40
CA ALA A 528 -13.87 -9.53 12.05
C ALA A 528 -13.32 -10.59 11.09
N LEU A 529 -12.03 -10.91 11.16
CA LEU A 529 -11.41 -11.98 10.37
C LEU A 529 -12.07 -13.34 10.65
N GLU A 530 -12.22 -13.70 11.93
CA GLU A 530 -12.86 -14.95 12.34
C GLU A 530 -14.34 -15.02 11.89
N ASP A 531 -15.12 -13.96 12.15
CA ASP A 531 -16.55 -13.95 11.80
C ASP A 531 -16.80 -13.83 10.28
N SER A 532 -15.88 -13.22 9.55
CA SER A 532 -15.91 -13.19 8.08
C SER A 532 -15.61 -14.55 7.45
N GLN A 533 -15.07 -15.51 8.22
CA GLN A 533 -14.58 -16.81 7.74
C GLN A 533 -13.70 -16.67 6.49
N ALA A 534 -12.78 -15.71 6.50
CA ALA A 534 -11.69 -15.65 5.54
C ALA A 534 -10.76 -16.85 5.74
N ASN A 535 -10.10 -17.29 4.67
CA ASN A 535 -9.20 -18.44 4.67
C ASN A 535 -7.77 -18.08 5.11
N GLY A 536 -7.53 -16.81 5.40
CA GLY A 536 -6.31 -16.35 6.01
C GLY A 536 -6.22 -14.84 6.06
N PHE A 537 -5.11 -14.37 6.61
CA PHE A 537 -4.70 -12.98 6.61
C PHE A 537 -3.17 -12.89 6.65
N ALA A 538 -2.63 -11.74 6.27
CA ALA A 538 -1.29 -11.35 6.66
C ALA A 538 -1.33 -9.99 7.37
N LEU A 539 -0.93 -9.99 8.64
CA LEU A 539 -0.92 -8.77 9.45
C LEU A 539 0.14 -7.80 8.94
N TRP A 540 -0.21 -6.52 8.90
CA TRP A 540 0.70 -5.44 8.55
C TRP A 540 1.18 -4.70 9.81
N THR A 541 2.49 -4.64 10.12
CA THR A 541 3.63 -5.28 9.42
C THR A 541 4.78 -5.63 10.36
N TYR A 542 5.63 -6.57 9.96
CA TYR A 542 6.88 -6.87 10.67
C TYR A 542 7.98 -5.87 10.27
N VAL A 543 8.67 -5.33 11.28
CA VAL A 543 9.87 -4.51 11.11
C VAL A 543 11.03 -5.15 11.89
N THR A 544 12.15 -5.26 11.20
CA THR A 544 13.36 -6.00 11.57
C THR A 544 14.33 -5.13 12.36
N THR A 545 14.42 -3.85 12.00
CA THR A 545 15.33 -2.89 12.63
C THR A 545 14.69 -2.23 13.85
N VAL A 546 15.34 -2.35 15.01
CA VAL A 546 14.92 -1.72 16.27
C VAL A 546 16.08 -0.87 16.81
N GLY A 547 16.48 0.15 16.03
CA GLY A 547 17.51 1.11 16.44
C GLY A 547 16.99 2.10 17.51
N GLY A 548 17.81 2.42 18.51
CA GLY A 548 17.50 3.10 19.78
C GLY A 548 16.94 4.54 19.77
N ARG A 549 16.25 4.96 18.71
CA ARG A 549 15.31 6.08 18.66
C ARG A 549 14.19 5.74 17.67
N LEU A 550 13.18 4.98 18.11
CA LEU A 550 11.96 4.76 17.32
C LEU A 550 11.04 5.98 17.42
N PRO A 551 10.39 6.46 16.34
CA PRO A 551 9.93 5.70 15.16
C PRO A 551 10.02 6.47 13.80
N ASP A 552 11.06 7.25 13.53
CA ASP A 552 11.09 8.13 12.33
C ASP A 552 11.67 7.47 11.05
N VAL A 553 11.75 6.15 11.01
CA VAL A 553 12.49 5.38 9.98
C VAL A 553 11.81 5.40 8.59
N ILE A 554 10.48 5.48 8.49
CA ILE A 554 9.71 5.43 7.23
C ILE A 554 8.39 6.24 7.37
N LYS A 555 8.42 7.58 7.39
CA LYS A 555 7.17 8.39 7.32
C LYS A 555 6.63 8.52 5.89
N GLN A 556 7.45 8.16 4.90
CA GLN A 556 7.16 8.29 3.47
C GLN A 556 6.25 7.17 2.97
N CYS A 557 6.42 5.92 3.43
CA CYS A 557 5.35 4.90 3.41
C CYS A 557 4.76 4.80 4.81
N SER A 558 3.89 5.73 5.21
CA SER A 558 3.45 5.78 6.62
C SER A 558 2.64 4.56 7.09
N GLN A 559 2.39 3.58 6.22
CA GLN A 559 1.99 2.23 6.64
C GLN A 559 3.12 1.49 7.40
N ASP A 560 4.41 1.79 7.21
CA ASP A 560 5.49 0.91 7.67
C ASP A 560 6.08 1.22 9.05
N THR A 561 6.35 2.49 9.39
CA THR A 561 6.81 2.81 10.77
C THR A 561 5.68 2.98 11.76
N GLU A 562 4.48 3.28 11.27
CA GLU A 562 3.34 3.61 12.09
C GLU A 562 2.55 2.35 12.43
N LEU A 563 2.56 1.33 11.56
CA LEU A 563 1.89 0.04 11.74
C LEU A 563 2.85 -1.13 12.13
N ALA A 564 4.06 -0.84 12.64
CA ALA A 564 5.08 -1.87 12.90
C ALA A 564 4.89 -2.66 14.20
N LEU A 565 4.91 -4.00 14.12
CA LEU A 565 5.25 -4.89 15.23
C LEU A 565 6.77 -5.01 15.37
N LEU A 566 7.31 -4.51 16.47
CA LEU A 566 8.74 -4.43 16.69
C LEU A 566 9.34 -5.74 17.23
N GLY A 567 10.41 -6.22 16.61
CA GLY A 567 11.21 -7.34 17.06
C GLY A 567 12.16 -7.01 18.22
N ARG A 568 11.67 -6.60 19.41
CA ARG A 568 12.56 -6.42 20.57
C ARG A 568 13.26 -7.75 20.94
N PRO A 569 14.55 -7.74 21.30
CA PRO A 569 15.12 -8.79 22.12
C PRO A 569 14.44 -8.77 23.50
N MET A 570 13.92 -9.91 23.97
CA MET A 570 13.69 -10.06 25.40
C MET A 570 15.06 -10.08 26.07
N GLU A 571 15.43 -9.01 26.78
CA GLU A 571 16.43 -9.15 27.82
C GLU A 571 15.91 -10.21 28.82
N ARG A 572 16.64 -11.32 28.93
CA ARG A 572 16.38 -12.34 29.95
C ARG A 572 16.48 -11.67 31.32
N ARG A 573 15.34 -11.27 31.91
CA ARG A 573 15.28 -11.04 33.35
C ARG A 573 15.47 -12.39 34.02
N ARG A 574 16.56 -12.52 34.79
CA ARG A 574 16.79 -13.69 35.64
C ARG A 574 15.60 -13.86 36.58
N PRO A 575 15.16 -15.09 36.90
CA PRO A 575 14.22 -15.30 37.98
C PRO A 575 14.93 -14.89 39.27
N VAL A 576 14.42 -13.86 39.95
CA VAL A 576 14.79 -13.59 41.34
C VAL A 576 13.66 -14.14 42.19
N ASP A 577 14.05 -14.97 43.15
CA ASP A 577 13.22 -15.79 44.02
C ASP A 577 12.00 -15.06 44.61
N LEU A 578 10.82 -15.59 44.29
CA LEU A 578 9.56 -15.34 45.02
C LEU A 578 9.30 -16.51 45.96
N PHE A 579 10.23 -16.74 46.89
CA PHE A 579 10.02 -17.57 48.07
C PHE A 579 10.72 -16.91 49.25
N GLU A 580 9.95 -16.17 50.03
CA GLU A 580 10.07 -15.97 51.49
C GLU A 580 9.49 -14.61 51.89
N ARG A 581 8.30 -14.65 52.52
CA ARG A 581 7.97 -13.93 53.77
C ARG A 581 6.49 -14.13 54.09
N ARG A 582 6.20 -15.23 54.77
CA ARG A 582 5.12 -15.28 55.76
C ARG A 582 5.76 -15.12 57.13
N GLN A 583 5.46 -14.03 57.82
CA GLN A 583 5.32 -13.89 59.29
C GLN A 583 5.06 -12.40 59.56
N SER A 584 3.80 -12.04 59.80
CA SER A 584 3.19 -11.84 61.12
C SER A 584 3.53 -10.48 61.73
N CYS A 585 2.54 -9.59 61.81
CA CYS A 585 2.32 -8.80 63.02
C CYS A 585 0.86 -8.32 63.07
N THR A 586 0.28 -8.64 64.21
CA THR A 586 -1.05 -8.36 64.76
C THR A 586 -1.30 -6.88 65.07
N GLY A 587 -2.57 -6.46 65.01
CA GLY A 587 -3.12 -5.52 66.00
C GLY A 587 -3.83 -4.28 65.48
N GLY A 588 -5.16 -4.25 65.63
CA GLY A 588 -5.89 -3.11 66.19
C GLY A 588 -6.76 -2.24 65.26
N CYS A 589 -8.09 -2.44 65.37
CA CYS A 589 -9.17 -1.43 65.49
C CYS A 589 -9.30 -0.28 64.44
N LEU A 590 -10.45 0.21 63.98
CA LEU A 590 -11.87 0.19 64.40
C LEU A 590 -12.70 0.94 63.30
N PHE A 591 -14.02 0.74 63.30
CA PHE A 591 -15.12 1.56 62.73
C PHE A 591 -15.62 1.41 61.27
N SER A 592 -16.72 0.66 61.21
CA SER A 592 -17.99 0.82 60.46
C SER A 592 -18.42 2.23 59.98
N VAL A 593 -18.85 2.25 58.70
CA VAL A 593 -20.10 2.82 58.11
C VAL A 593 -20.45 4.30 58.32
N GLY A 594 -20.59 5.02 57.19
CA GLY A 594 -21.33 6.28 57.11
C GLY A 594 -21.54 6.75 55.66
N LEU A 595 -22.72 6.49 55.09
CA LEU A 595 -23.28 7.28 53.98
C LEU A 595 -23.63 8.69 54.49
N PRO A 596 -23.65 9.71 53.61
CA PRO A 596 -24.97 10.24 53.23
C PRO A 596 -25.09 10.73 51.78
N CYS A 597 -26.36 10.85 51.38
CA CYS A 597 -26.89 11.33 50.11
C CYS A 597 -27.61 12.67 50.37
N VAL A 598 -27.27 13.77 49.66
CA VAL A 598 -28.10 15.01 49.46
C VAL A 598 -27.52 15.72 48.21
N ALA A 599 -28.14 15.68 47.03
CA ALA A 599 -29.19 16.54 46.45
C ALA A 599 -28.75 17.93 45.90
N ARG A 600 -28.85 18.05 44.56
CA ARG A 600 -29.42 19.14 43.71
C ARG A 600 -29.13 20.63 44.03
N HIS A 601 -28.65 21.40 43.04
CA HIS A 601 -29.44 22.42 42.29
C HIS A 601 -28.66 23.21 41.20
N HIS A 602 -29.46 23.75 40.24
CA HIS A 602 -29.22 24.72 39.15
C HIS A 602 -28.63 24.22 37.81
N LEU A 603 -29.44 24.00 36.76
CA LEU A 603 -30.14 24.93 35.82
C LEU A 603 -29.16 25.80 34.99
N SER A 604 -29.31 26.06 33.68
CA SER A 604 -30.17 25.62 32.56
C SER A 604 -29.77 26.44 31.30
N PHE A 605 -30.31 26.03 30.14
CA PHE A 605 -30.59 26.81 28.92
C PHE A 605 -29.45 27.14 27.94
N PHE A 606 -29.55 26.58 26.72
CA PHE A 606 -30.04 27.33 25.55
C PHE A 606 -30.52 26.36 24.44
N PHE A 607 -31.81 26.44 24.11
CA PHE A 607 -32.40 26.07 22.81
C PHE A 607 -33.67 26.91 22.65
N LYS A 608 -33.81 27.59 21.51
CA LYS A 608 -35.08 27.95 20.85
C LYS A 608 -34.70 28.52 19.47
N SER A 609 -34.92 27.79 18.38
CA SER A 609 -36.19 27.61 17.65
C SER A 609 -36.54 28.83 16.79
N SER A 610 -36.59 28.61 15.48
CA SER A 610 -37.50 29.30 14.57
C SER A 610 -38.10 28.26 13.64
N SER A 611 -39.41 28.34 13.48
CA SER A 611 -40.26 27.37 12.81
C SER A 611 -41.19 28.09 11.84
N ILE A 612 -41.36 27.49 10.65
CA ILE A 612 -42.58 27.38 9.81
C ILE A 612 -42.92 28.44 8.74
N SER A 613 -43.21 27.87 7.54
CA SER A 613 -44.01 28.31 6.37
C SER A 613 -43.41 29.39 5.46
N ARG A 614 -43.39 29.28 4.12
CA ARG A 614 -44.18 28.50 3.14
C ARG A 614 -43.30 27.80 2.13
#